data_AF-A0A2E6MRJ0-F1
#
_entry.id   AF-A0A2E6MRJ0-F1
#
_cell.length_a   1.000
_cell.length_b   1.000
_cell.length_c   1.000
_cell.angle_alpha   90.00
_cell.angle_beta   90.00
_cell.angle_gamma   90.00
#
_symmetry.space_group_name_H-M   'P 1'
#
loop_
_entity.id
_entity.type
_entity.pdbx_description
1 polymer ?
#
loop_
_entity_poly.entity_id
_entity_poly.type
_entity_poly.pdbx_seq_one_letter_code
_entity_poly.pdbx_strand_id
1 'polypeptide(L)' 'MYVQVRNNNVEKALRVLKKKIKKSGLLQEIKERQYYQKPSEKKRLAKKRGIARVKKEQKIRERSI' A
#
# COMPACT_ATOMS: atom_id res chain seq x y z
N MET A 1 -3.75 0.27 -15.53
CA MET A 1 -3.14 -0.92 -14.89
C MET A 1 -3.88 -2.16 -15.38
N TYR A 2 -3.21 -3.17 -15.92
CA TYR A 2 -3.88 -4.37 -16.47
C TYR A 2 -3.26 -5.68 -15.95
N VAL A 3 -4.08 -6.74 -15.92
CA VAL A 3 -3.68 -8.12 -15.57
C VAL A 3 -4.36 -9.05 -16.57
N GLN A 4 -3.55 -9.83 -17.30
CA GLN A 4 -4.06 -10.88 -18.17
C GLN A 4 -4.35 -12.14 -17.34
N VAL A 5 -5.51 -12.74 -17.57
CA VAL A 5 -5.88 -14.02 -16.96
C VAL A 5 -5.21 -15.13 -17.76
N ARG A 6 -4.50 -16.01 -17.07
CA ARG A 6 -3.87 -17.20 -17.67
C ARG A 6 -4.56 -18.45 -17.13
N ASN A 7 -4.74 -19.45 -17.99
CA ASN A 7 -5.30 -20.77 -17.64
C ASN A 7 -6.68 -20.69 -16.95
N ASN A 8 -7.52 -19.74 -17.36
CA ASN A 8 -8.82 -19.45 -16.76
C ASN A 8 -8.82 -19.22 -15.23
N ASN A 9 -7.66 -18.93 -14.63
CA ASN A 9 -7.54 -18.73 -13.19
C ASN A 9 -7.83 -17.27 -12.80
N VAL A 10 -9.12 -16.94 -12.74
CA VAL A 10 -9.61 -15.59 -12.46
C VAL A 10 -9.27 -15.14 -11.03
N GLU A 11 -9.39 -16.03 -10.05
CA GLU A 11 -9.15 -15.69 -8.64
C GLU A 11 -7.69 -15.25 -8.40
N LYS A 12 -6.73 -15.98 -8.99
CA LYS A 12 -5.32 -15.60 -8.90
C LYS A 12 -5.07 -14.26 -9.59
N ALA A 13 -5.69 -14.01 -10.73
CA ALA A 13 -5.57 -12.73 -11.43
C ALA A 13 -6.11 -11.56 -10.59
N LEU A 14 -7.27 -11.73 -9.94
CA LEU A 14 -7.82 -10.72 -9.02
C LEU A 14 -6.91 -10.47 -7.82
N ARG A 15 -6.31 -11.52 -7.25
CA ARG A 15 -5.34 -11.37 -6.15
C ARG A 15 -4.10 -10.59 -6.57
N VAL A 16 -3.58 -10.85 -7.77
CA VAL A 16 -2.44 -10.11 -8.34
C VAL A 16 -2.82 -8.65 -8.62
N LEU A 17 -4.00 -8.41 -9.19
CA LEU A 17 -4.52 -7.06 -9.42
C LEU A 17 -4.60 -6.28 -8.10
N LYS A 18 -5.22 -6.87 -7.07
CA LYS A 18 -5.31 -6.27 -5.73
C LYS A 18 -3.93 -5.95 -5.14
N LYS A 19 -2.94 -6.85 -5.29
CA LYS A 19 -1.56 -6.59 -4.86
C LYS A 19 -0.92 -5.43 -5.62
N LYS A 20 -1.09 -5.38 -6.94
CA LYS A 20 -0.59 -4.27 -7.78
C LYS A 20 -1.23 -2.93 -7.40
N ILE A 21 -2.55 -2.89 -7.13
CA ILE A 21 -3.25 -1.67 -6.68
C ILE A 21 -2.65 -1.19 -5.36
N LYS A 22 -2.50 -2.10 -4.39
CA LYS A 22 -1.88 -1.76 -3.09
C LYS A 22 -0.45 -1.26 -3.24
N LYS A 23 0.35 -1.85 -4.14
CA LYS A 23 1.75 -1.41 -4.40
C LYS A 23 1.81 -0.03 -5.05
N SER A 24 0.84 0.30 -5.91
CA SER A 24 0.80 1.61 -6.58
C SER A 24 0.50 2.78 -5.64
N GLY A 25 -0.03 2.53 -4.44
CA GLY A 25 -0.39 3.59 -3.50
C GLY A 25 -1.62 4.42 -3.91
N LEU A 26 -2.25 4.12 -5.06
CA LEU A 26 -3.34 4.88 -5.64
C LEU A 26 -4.50 5.15 -4.66
N LEU A 27 -4.92 4.14 -3.90
CA LEU A 27 -6.00 4.29 -2.91
C LEU A 27 -5.65 5.28 -1.78
N GLN A 28 -4.37 5.33 -1.39
CA GLN A 28 -3.90 6.24 -0.36
C GLN A 28 -3.86 7.68 -0.88
N GLU A 29 -3.44 7.84 -2.13
CA GLU A 29 -3.42 9.13 -2.82
C GLU A 29 -4.82 9.69 -3.04
N ILE A 30 -5.78 8.86 -3.47
CA ILE A 30 -7.19 9.27 -3.59
C ILE A 30 -7.69 9.78 -2.24
N LYS A 31 -7.43 9.04 -1.16
CA LYS A 31 -7.84 9.44 0.20
C LYS A 31 -7.23 10.76 0.66
N GLU A 32 -5.97 11.02 0.31
CA GLU A 32 -5.29 12.28 0.63
C GLU A 32 -5.78 13.47 -0.18
N ARG A 33 -6.28 13.22 -1.40
CA ARG A 33 -6.80 14.25 -2.30
C ARG A 33 -8.29 14.56 -2.07
N GLN A 34 -9.00 13.76 -1.28
CA GLN A 34 -10.43 13.97 -1.00
C GLN A 34 -10.73 15.28 -0.28
N TYR A 35 -9.79 15.81 0.51
CA TYR A 35 -9.96 17.04 1.26
C TYR A 35 -8.62 17.76 1.43
N TYR A 36 -8.67 19.08 1.62
CA TYR A 36 -7.47 19.85 1.93
C TYR A 36 -6.89 19.39 3.28
N GLN A 37 -5.59 19.15 3.29
CA GLN A 37 -4.85 18.78 4.49
C GLN A 37 -3.72 19.78 4.70
N LYS A 38 -3.65 20.36 5.91
CA LYS A 38 -2.60 21.33 6.24
C LYS A 38 -1.22 20.71 6.04
N PRO A 39 -0.21 21.48 5.60
CA PRO A 39 1.13 20.96 5.34
C PRO A 39 1.79 20.33 6.58
N SER A 40 1.51 20.88 7.77
CA SER A 40 1.96 20.32 9.06
C SER A 40 1.38 18.93 9.32
N GLU A 41 0.10 18.73 9.05
CA GLU A 41 -0.57 17.44 9.22
C GLU A 41 -0.07 16.40 8.23
N LYS A 42 0.15 16.81 6.96
CA LYS A 42 0.75 15.95 5.94
C LYS A 42 2.13 15.46 6.37
N LYS A 43 2.99 16.35 6.90
CA LYS A 43 4.32 15.99 7.45
C LYS A 43 4.21 15.04 8.64
N ARG A 44 3.29 15.29 9.58
CA ARG A 44 3.04 14.43 10.75
C ARG A 44 2.60 13.02 10.34
N LEU A 45 1.67 12.91 9.39
CA LEU A 45 1.18 11.65 8.85
C LEU A 45 2.29 10.88 8.10
N ALA A 46 3.09 11.57 7.29
CA ALA A 46 4.22 10.96 6.59
C ALA A 46 5.23 10.35 7.56
N LYS A 47 5.63 11.10 8.61
CA LYS A 47 6.52 10.60 9.67
C LYS A 47 5.94 9.38 10.38
N LYS A 48 4.66 9.41 10.76
CA LYS A 48 3.96 8.29 11.42
C LYS A 48 3.96 7.03 10.54
N ARG A 49 3.71 7.18 9.24
CA ARG A 49 3.73 6.05 8.29
C ARG A 49 5.13 5.45 8.10
N GLY A 50 6.16 6.30 8.04
CA GLY A 50 7.55 5.84 7.99
C GLY A 50 7.93 4.98 9.20
N ILE A 51 7.62 5.46 10.41
CA ILE A 51 7.86 4.71 11.65
C ILE A 51 7.10 3.38 11.66
N ALA A 52 5.83 3.38 11.26
CA ALA A 52 5.01 2.16 11.19
C ALA A 52 5.58 1.14 10.19
N ARG A 53 6.13 1.60 9.06
CA ARG A 53 6.77 0.73 8.06
C ARG A 53 8.02 0.06 8.62
N VAL A 54 8.93 0.84 9.21
CA VAL A 54 10.17 0.31 9.80
C VAL A 54 9.86 -0.71 10.89
N LYS A 55 8.93 -0.39 11.81
CA LYS A 55 8.50 -1.33 12.85
C LYS A 55 7.92 -2.63 12.29
N LYS A 56 7.19 -2.55 11.17
CA LYS A 56 6.66 -3.73 10.50
C LYS A 56 7.78 -4.58 9.88
N GLU A 57 8.75 -3.95 9.23
CA GLU A 57 9.91 -4.62 8.61
C GLU A 57 10.78 -5.30 9.66
N GLN A 58 11.01 -4.66 10.81
CA GLN A 58 11.69 -5.24 11.97
C GLN A 58 10.99 -6.50 12.48
N LYS A 59 9.69 -6.43 12.76
CA LYS A 59 8.89 -7.59 13.20
C LYS A 59 8.94 -8.77 12.22
N ILE A 60 8.94 -8.49 10.92
CA ILE A 60 9.07 -9.53 9.90
C ILE A 60 10.46 -10.18 9.97
N ARG A 61 11.51 -9.36 10.13
CA ARG A 61 12.90 -9.85 10.25
C ARG A 61 13.10 -10.70 11.50
N GLU A 62 12.62 -10.24 12.64
CA GLU A 62 12.66 -10.97 13.92
C GLU A 62 11.94 -12.31 13.85
N ARG A 63 10.80 -12.39 13.14
CA ARG A 63 10.06 -13.64 12.96
C ARG A 63 10.74 -14.63 11.99
N SER A 64 11.63 -14.12 11.15
CA SER A 64 12.33 -14.92 10.13
C SER A 64 13.66 -15.50 10.63
N ILE A 65 14.08 -15.08 11.83
CA ILE A 65 15.21 -15.62 12.61
C ILE A 65 14.63 -16.67 13.55
#